data_AF-A0A8S3ZJ47-F1
#
_entry.id   AF-A0A8S3ZJ47-F1
#
_cell.length_a   1.000
_cell.length_b   1.000
_cell.length_c   1.000
_cell.angle_alpha   90.00
_cell.angle_beta   90.00
_cell.angle_gamma   90.00
#
_symmetry.space_group_name_H-M   'P 1'
#
loop_
_entity.id
_entity.type
_entity.pdbx_description
1 polymer ?
#
loop_
_entity_poly.entity_id
_entity_poly.type
_entity_poly.pdbx_seq_one_letter_code
_entity_poly.pdbx_strand_id
1 'polypeptide(L)'
;MTSKRRPTRDIKAKMKQSCDGQNGSSDGQNGDAKSRQLFVMRHGERCDFAFGRSWMSRCFDEKGHYQQTDLNLPKDLVKRDSYTDFLKDSPLTEIGRFQARATGDALHKAGVDIKFVYSSPSLRCVQTAQNVIDGMKNDAKIRIEPSAFEWFGWYKNAMPVWMTPQQLEDVGFSVDVRHKPLVTTGELYLDETVANYYERCHKLAHHITTTHEDKGGDILIVAHAGSLDTFTRKLRGKPPRSSQEMHQILACFTYCCICCVAENSATKQWTLVAPPIPPLHEFDWKVLL
;
A
#
# COMPACT_ATOMS: atom_id res chain seq x y z
N MET A 1 26.46 -11.17 66.09
CA MET A 1 26.48 -10.16 67.18
C MET A 1 26.90 -8.85 66.51
N THR A 2 26.17 -7.74 66.45
CA THR A 2 25.06 -7.19 67.22
C THR A 2 24.26 -6.20 66.34
N SER A 3 22.95 -6.22 66.56
CA SER A 3 21.86 -5.37 66.06
C SER A 3 22.12 -3.85 66.03
N LYS A 4 21.47 -3.14 65.09
CA LYS A 4 20.59 -1.98 65.41
C LYS A 4 19.52 -1.75 64.33
N ARG A 5 18.35 -1.28 64.79
CA ARG A 5 17.00 -1.35 64.22
C ARG A 5 16.55 -0.04 63.52
N ARG A 6 15.76 -0.19 62.42
CA ARG A 6 14.48 0.45 61.96
C ARG A 6 14.10 1.91 62.37
N PRO A 7 13.24 2.68 61.62
CA PRO A 7 11.90 2.23 61.14
C PRO A 7 11.24 2.85 59.86
N THR A 8 10.31 2.03 59.30
CA THR A 8 8.99 2.24 58.64
C THR A 8 8.51 3.60 58.08
N ARG A 9 7.82 3.56 56.92
CA ARG A 9 6.37 3.91 56.80
C ARG A 9 5.74 3.53 55.43
N ASP A 10 4.53 2.95 55.54
CA ASP A 10 3.51 2.64 54.52
C ASP A 10 3.13 3.84 53.63
N ILE A 11 2.46 3.73 52.47
CA ILE A 11 0.99 3.56 52.37
C ILE A 11 0.60 3.16 50.92
N LYS A 12 -0.13 2.04 50.81
CA LYS A 12 -1.02 1.70 49.69
C LYS A 12 -2.33 2.47 49.79
N ALA A 13 -2.96 2.65 48.63
CA ALA A 13 -4.40 2.81 48.40
C ALA A 13 -5.03 4.20 48.57
N LYS A 14 -5.65 4.68 47.48
CA LYS A 14 -7.04 5.12 47.47
C LYS A 14 -7.60 5.12 46.04
N MET A 15 -8.40 4.09 45.77
CA MET A 15 -9.36 4.01 44.67
C MET A 15 -10.73 3.98 45.35
N LYS A 16 -11.55 5.04 45.23
CA LYS A 16 -13.03 4.98 45.13
C LYS A 16 -13.69 6.36 45.23
N GLN A 17 -14.58 6.58 44.25
CA GLN A 17 -15.88 7.26 44.30
C GLN A 17 -15.95 8.77 44.57
N SER A 18 -16.45 9.50 43.57
CA SER A 18 -17.75 10.18 43.70
C SER A 18 -18.40 10.28 42.31
N CYS A 19 -19.64 9.81 42.23
CA CYS A 19 -20.60 10.14 41.17
C CYS A 19 -21.35 11.43 41.57
N ASP A 20 -22.28 11.84 40.70
CA ASP A 20 -23.12 13.05 40.69
C ASP A 20 -22.40 14.27 40.10
N GLY A 21 -22.85 14.95 39.04
CA GLY A 21 -24.10 14.90 38.28
C GLY A 21 -24.41 16.34 37.86
N GLN A 22 -24.22 16.69 36.57
CA GLN A 22 -24.80 17.90 35.98
C GLN A 22 -25.23 17.64 34.54
N ASN A 23 -26.53 17.82 34.31
CA ASN A 23 -27.21 17.86 33.04
C ASN A 23 -26.57 18.91 32.11
N GLY A 24 -26.13 18.46 30.94
CA GLY A 24 -25.95 19.29 29.76
C GLY A 24 -26.70 18.63 28.62
N SER A 25 -27.88 19.15 28.30
CA SER A 25 -28.56 18.93 27.03
C SER A 25 -27.66 19.41 25.90
N SER A 26 -27.15 18.49 25.08
CA SER A 26 -26.56 18.81 23.80
C SER A 26 -27.41 18.17 22.71
N ASP A 27 -28.10 19.04 21.99
CA ASP A 27 -28.80 18.80 20.74
C ASP A 27 -27.99 17.92 19.78
N GLY A 28 -28.73 17.16 18.97
CA GLY A 28 -28.25 16.11 18.09
C GLY A 28 -26.95 16.45 17.36
N GLN A 29 -25.93 15.62 17.61
CA GLN A 29 -24.79 15.52 16.73
C GLN A 29 -25.28 15.02 15.37
N ASN A 30 -25.41 15.96 14.45
CA ASN A 30 -25.32 15.69 13.02
C ASN A 30 -24.01 14.90 12.83
N GLY A 31 -24.12 13.63 12.41
CA GLY A 31 -22.97 12.73 12.36
C GLY A 31 -21.84 13.35 11.55
N ASP A 32 -20.69 13.57 12.20
CA ASP A 32 -19.47 14.03 11.53
C ASP A 32 -19.19 13.05 10.38
N ALA A 33 -19.37 13.51 9.15
CA ALA A 33 -19.10 12.71 7.97
C ALA A 33 -17.62 12.28 8.04
N LYS A 34 -17.37 10.97 8.12
CA LYS A 34 -16.02 10.40 8.20
C LYS A 34 -15.17 11.01 7.08
N SER A 35 -14.09 11.69 7.46
CA SER A 35 -13.13 12.29 6.54
C SER A 35 -12.62 11.23 5.56
N ARG A 36 -12.56 11.57 4.27
CA ARG A 36 -12.09 10.68 3.21
C ARG A 36 -10.61 10.38 3.40
N GLN A 37 -10.25 9.10 3.34
CA GLN A 37 -8.86 8.68 3.49
C GLN A 37 -8.31 8.10 2.19
N LEU A 38 -7.06 8.46 1.90
CA LEU A 38 -6.25 7.84 0.86
C LEU A 38 -5.12 7.07 1.54
N PHE A 39 -5.13 5.76 1.30
CA PHE A 39 -4.09 4.83 1.70
C PHE A 39 -3.14 4.58 0.53
N VAL A 40 -1.84 4.62 0.79
CA VAL A 40 -0.82 4.21 -0.19
C VAL A 40 0.03 3.12 0.43
N MET A 41 0.14 1.99 -0.28
CA MET A 41 0.74 0.77 0.22
C MET A 41 1.81 0.24 -0.75
N ARG A 42 2.95 -0.19 -0.20
CA ARG A 42 3.97 -0.92 -0.97
C ARG A 42 3.51 -2.37 -1.18
N HIS A 43 3.79 -2.95 -2.34
CA HIS A 43 3.60 -4.38 -2.58
C HIS A 43 4.31 -5.28 -1.52
N GLY A 44 3.88 -6.54 -1.42
CA GLY A 44 4.49 -7.56 -0.56
C GLY A 44 5.87 -8.07 -1.03
N GLU A 45 6.46 -9.00 -0.30
CA GLU A 45 7.73 -9.64 -0.65
C GLU A 45 7.70 -10.26 -2.06
N ARG A 46 8.79 -10.05 -2.82
CA ARG A 46 8.94 -10.51 -4.21
C ARG A 46 9.87 -11.71 -4.33
N CYS A 47 9.59 -12.61 -5.26
CA CYS A 47 10.40 -13.81 -5.50
C CYS A 47 11.85 -13.47 -5.89
N ASP A 48 12.04 -12.55 -6.84
CA ASP A 48 13.35 -12.14 -7.34
C ASP A 48 14.27 -11.51 -6.28
N PHE A 49 13.70 -10.90 -5.23
CA PHE A 49 14.47 -10.34 -4.12
C PHE A 49 14.76 -11.40 -3.05
N ALA A 50 13.77 -12.24 -2.72
CA ALA A 50 13.94 -13.29 -1.71
C ALA A 50 14.89 -14.42 -2.18
N PHE A 51 14.84 -14.75 -3.46
CA PHE A 51 15.55 -15.90 -4.05
C PHE A 51 16.62 -15.50 -5.08
N GLY A 52 16.83 -14.20 -5.30
CA GLY A 52 17.78 -13.69 -6.28
C GLY A 52 17.35 -13.94 -7.73
N ARG A 53 18.16 -13.43 -8.67
CA ARG A 53 17.85 -13.49 -10.12
C ARG A 53 17.77 -14.91 -10.68
N SER A 54 18.40 -15.89 -10.03
CA SER A 54 18.40 -17.30 -10.43
C SER A 54 17.18 -18.08 -9.94
N TRP A 55 16.19 -17.44 -9.32
CA TRP A 55 14.97 -18.14 -8.91
C TRP A 55 14.29 -18.80 -10.11
N MET A 56 14.25 -18.14 -11.26
CA MET A 56 13.63 -18.67 -12.47
C MET A 56 14.32 -19.91 -13.00
N SER A 57 15.66 -19.94 -13.08
CA SER A 57 16.39 -21.11 -13.57
C SER A 57 16.26 -22.32 -12.65
N ARG A 58 15.83 -22.12 -11.40
CA ARG A 58 15.55 -23.20 -10.44
C ARG A 58 14.10 -23.68 -10.50
N CYS A 59 13.18 -22.85 -10.97
CA CYS A 59 11.74 -23.14 -10.92
C CYS A 59 11.13 -23.48 -12.28
N PHE A 60 11.83 -23.22 -13.38
CA PHE A 60 11.35 -23.53 -14.72
C PHE A 60 12.26 -24.56 -15.39
N ASP A 61 11.65 -25.61 -15.95
CA ASP A 61 12.36 -26.56 -16.82
C ASP A 61 12.63 -25.95 -18.21
N GLU A 62 13.34 -26.69 -19.07
CA GLU A 62 13.66 -26.28 -20.45
C GLU A 62 12.41 -26.08 -21.33
N LYS A 63 11.25 -26.60 -20.91
CA LYS A 63 9.96 -26.46 -21.59
C LYS A 63 9.11 -25.33 -21.01
N GLY A 64 9.61 -24.62 -20.00
CA GLY A 64 8.90 -23.54 -19.31
C GLY A 64 7.84 -24.01 -18.32
N HIS A 65 7.85 -25.27 -17.89
CA HIS A 65 6.97 -25.73 -16.82
C HIS A 65 7.49 -25.28 -15.46
N TYR A 66 6.59 -24.67 -14.69
CA TYR A 66 6.88 -24.22 -13.34
C TYR A 66 6.82 -25.38 -12.34
N GLN A 67 7.80 -25.44 -11.43
CA GLN A 67 7.80 -26.27 -10.25
C GLN A 67 8.16 -25.42 -9.02
N GLN A 68 7.32 -25.53 -7.97
CA GLN A 68 7.63 -24.95 -6.67
C GLN A 68 8.79 -25.73 -6.02
N THR A 69 9.95 -25.09 -5.86
CA THR A 69 11.15 -25.70 -5.27
C THR A 69 11.43 -25.27 -3.83
N ASP A 70 10.66 -24.30 -3.32
CA ASP A 70 10.71 -23.78 -1.96
C ASP A 70 9.29 -23.40 -1.52
N LEU A 71 8.93 -23.64 -0.25
CA LEU A 71 7.57 -23.37 0.25
C LEU A 71 7.19 -21.89 0.23
N ASN A 72 8.17 -20.98 0.22
CA ASN A 72 7.92 -19.55 0.09
C ASN A 72 7.80 -19.10 -1.39
N LEU A 73 8.15 -19.92 -2.37
CA LEU A 73 7.79 -19.66 -3.76
C LEU A 73 6.28 -19.92 -3.98
N PRO A 74 5.63 -19.27 -4.95
CA PRO A 74 4.23 -19.52 -5.29
C PRO A 74 3.93 -21.00 -5.53
N LYS A 75 2.77 -21.48 -5.08
CA LYS A 75 2.32 -22.84 -5.48
C LYS A 75 2.12 -22.95 -6.99
N ASP A 76 1.51 -21.93 -7.56
CA ASP A 76 1.23 -21.79 -8.98
C ASP A 76 1.54 -20.37 -9.45
N LEU A 77 1.84 -20.24 -10.74
CA LEU A 77 2.07 -18.97 -11.42
C LEU A 77 0.96 -18.69 -12.43
N VAL A 78 0.66 -17.40 -12.60
CA VAL A 78 -0.24 -16.94 -13.66
C VAL A 78 0.34 -17.32 -15.02
N LYS A 79 -0.52 -17.69 -15.97
CA LYS A 79 -0.06 -17.96 -17.33
C LYS A 79 0.44 -16.66 -17.98
N ARG A 80 1.59 -16.74 -18.63
CA ARG A 80 2.20 -15.67 -19.45
C ARG A 80 2.46 -16.21 -20.85
N ASP A 81 2.60 -15.31 -21.82
CA ASP A 81 3.01 -15.68 -23.18
C ASP A 81 4.44 -16.24 -23.18
N SER A 82 5.34 -15.62 -22.40
CA SER A 82 6.64 -16.18 -22.08
C SER A 82 6.87 -16.24 -20.58
N TYR A 83 7.38 -17.37 -20.08
CA TYR A 83 7.78 -17.47 -18.67
C TYR A 83 8.89 -16.48 -18.32
N THR A 84 9.74 -16.07 -19.27
CA THR A 84 10.80 -15.07 -19.07
C THR A 84 10.29 -13.69 -18.69
N ASP A 85 9.00 -13.39 -18.93
CA ASP A 85 8.39 -12.10 -18.56
C ASP A 85 8.44 -11.87 -17.04
N PHE A 86 8.45 -12.95 -16.24
CA PHE A 86 8.62 -12.87 -14.80
C PHE A 86 9.98 -12.31 -14.35
N LEU A 87 11.00 -12.27 -15.22
CA LEU A 87 12.31 -11.69 -14.87
C LEU A 87 12.22 -10.20 -14.53
N LYS A 88 11.28 -9.49 -15.16
CA LYS A 88 11.07 -8.04 -14.95
C LYS A 88 9.73 -7.74 -14.29
N ASP A 89 8.81 -8.70 -14.24
CA ASP A 89 7.52 -8.59 -13.58
C ASP A 89 7.30 -9.72 -12.55
N SER A 90 8.27 -9.84 -11.64
CA SER A 90 8.34 -10.85 -10.58
C SER A 90 7.04 -10.92 -9.74
N PRO A 91 6.53 -12.13 -9.44
CA PRO A 91 5.39 -12.33 -8.56
C PRO A 91 5.75 -12.15 -7.08
N LEU A 92 4.73 -12.05 -6.24
CA LEU A 92 4.87 -12.20 -4.79
C LEU A 92 5.32 -13.61 -4.40
N THR A 93 6.01 -13.71 -3.28
CA THR A 93 6.21 -14.98 -2.54
C THR A 93 4.94 -15.37 -1.76
N GLU A 94 4.90 -16.57 -1.18
CA GLU A 94 3.82 -16.96 -0.25
C GLU A 94 3.82 -16.07 1.01
N ILE A 95 4.99 -15.69 1.53
CA ILE A 95 5.12 -14.68 2.59
C ILE A 95 4.57 -13.34 2.11
N GLY A 96 4.88 -12.89 0.90
CA GLY A 96 4.36 -11.65 0.33
C GLY A 96 2.83 -11.63 0.24
N ARG A 97 2.23 -12.76 -0.16
CA ARG A 97 0.77 -12.96 -0.15
C ARG A 97 0.20 -12.89 1.26
N PHE A 98 0.82 -13.58 2.22
CA PHE A 98 0.44 -13.56 3.63
C PHE A 98 0.51 -12.15 4.23
N GLN A 99 1.59 -11.40 3.97
CA GLN A 99 1.75 -10.01 4.42
C GLN A 99 0.57 -9.15 3.95
N ALA A 100 0.27 -9.19 2.65
CA ALA A 100 -0.81 -8.42 2.06
C ALA A 100 -2.19 -8.80 2.64
N ARG A 101 -2.42 -10.11 2.80
CA ARG A 101 -3.66 -10.65 3.39
C ARG A 101 -3.85 -10.21 4.84
N ALA A 102 -2.79 -10.30 5.65
CA ALA A 102 -2.81 -9.87 7.04
C ALA A 102 -3.06 -8.36 7.17
N THR A 103 -2.51 -7.55 6.26
CA THR A 103 -2.82 -6.11 6.18
C THR A 103 -4.31 -5.88 5.90
N GLY A 104 -4.90 -6.60 4.94
CA GLY A 104 -6.34 -6.54 4.66
C GLY A 104 -7.20 -6.93 5.86
N ASP A 105 -6.87 -8.04 6.53
CA ASP A 105 -7.56 -8.48 7.75
C ASP A 105 -7.51 -7.41 8.86
N ALA A 106 -6.37 -6.73 9.01
CA ALA A 106 -6.21 -5.66 10.00
C ALA A 106 -7.05 -4.41 9.64
N LEU A 107 -7.08 -4.00 8.37
CA LEU A 107 -7.89 -2.88 7.89
C LEU A 107 -9.39 -3.14 8.12
N HIS A 108 -9.85 -4.36 7.85
CA HIS A 108 -11.23 -4.77 8.13
C HIS A 108 -11.57 -4.72 9.61
N LYS A 109 -10.71 -5.25 10.48
CA LYS A 109 -10.91 -5.17 11.94
C LYS A 109 -10.92 -3.74 12.47
N ALA A 110 -10.21 -2.82 11.80
CA ALA A 110 -10.19 -1.40 12.13
C ALA A 110 -11.39 -0.62 11.56
N GLY A 111 -12.33 -1.26 10.86
CA GLY A 111 -13.51 -0.59 10.29
C GLY A 111 -13.19 0.36 9.13
N VAL A 112 -12.09 0.12 8.41
CA VAL A 112 -11.74 0.88 7.21
C VAL A 112 -12.63 0.43 6.04
N ASP A 113 -13.21 1.40 5.32
CA ASP A 113 -14.15 1.14 4.22
C ASP A 113 -13.49 1.43 2.87
N ILE A 114 -12.53 0.58 2.47
CA ILE A 114 -11.88 0.73 1.16
C ILE A 114 -12.86 0.32 0.07
N LYS A 115 -13.32 1.33 -0.68
CA LYS A 115 -14.29 1.21 -1.78
C LYS A 115 -13.63 1.28 -3.15
N PHE A 116 -12.49 1.96 -3.25
CA PHE A 116 -11.78 2.15 -4.51
C PHE A 116 -10.34 1.68 -4.40
N VAL A 117 -9.98 0.66 -5.17
CA VAL A 117 -8.62 0.10 -5.21
C VAL A 117 -7.98 0.42 -6.55
N TYR A 118 -6.79 0.99 -6.50
CA TYR A 118 -5.94 1.28 -7.64
C TYR A 118 -4.62 0.54 -7.47
N SER A 119 -4.05 0.04 -8.57
CA SER A 119 -2.80 -0.71 -8.53
C SER A 119 -1.87 -0.32 -9.67
N SER A 120 -0.57 -0.32 -9.39
CA SER A 120 0.45 -0.36 -10.44
C SER A 120 0.26 -1.63 -11.30
N PRO A 121 0.59 -1.60 -12.61
CA PRO A 121 0.44 -2.76 -13.48
C PRO A 121 1.40 -3.91 -13.16
N SER A 122 2.36 -3.72 -12.25
CA SER A 122 3.25 -4.82 -11.85
C SER A 122 2.49 -5.95 -11.19
N LEU A 123 2.77 -7.20 -11.56
CA LEU A 123 2.07 -8.37 -11.03
C LEU A 123 2.09 -8.43 -9.50
N ARG A 124 3.25 -8.12 -8.89
CA ARG A 124 3.40 -8.01 -7.43
C ARG A 124 2.43 -7.01 -6.78
N CYS A 125 2.10 -5.90 -7.45
CA CYS A 125 1.18 -4.90 -6.94
C CYS A 125 -0.27 -5.38 -7.07
N VAL A 126 -0.63 -6.00 -8.20
CA VAL A 126 -1.96 -6.57 -8.42
C VAL A 126 -2.23 -7.73 -7.45
N GLN A 127 -1.27 -8.64 -7.28
CA GLN A 127 -1.36 -9.73 -6.30
C GLN A 127 -1.48 -9.20 -4.87
N THR A 128 -0.76 -8.13 -4.53
CA THR A 128 -0.89 -7.49 -3.20
C THR A 128 -2.30 -6.93 -3.03
N ALA A 129 -2.81 -6.18 -4.02
CA ALA A 129 -4.15 -5.60 -3.97
C ALA A 129 -5.23 -6.68 -3.81
N GLN A 130 -5.14 -7.78 -4.56
CA GLN A 130 -6.08 -8.90 -4.44
C GLN A 130 -6.06 -9.51 -3.04
N ASN A 131 -4.87 -9.77 -2.48
CA ASN A 131 -4.77 -10.37 -1.14
C ASN A 131 -5.29 -9.41 -0.05
N VAL A 132 -5.10 -8.10 -0.20
CA VAL A 132 -5.71 -7.10 0.69
C VAL A 132 -7.24 -7.14 0.60
N ILE A 133 -7.80 -7.17 -0.61
CA ILE A 133 -9.25 -7.31 -0.86
C ILE A 133 -9.80 -8.57 -0.17
N ASP A 134 -9.15 -9.71 -0.38
CA ASP A 134 -9.54 -10.98 0.23
C ASP A 134 -9.50 -10.95 1.76
N GLY A 135 -8.51 -10.26 2.34
CA GLY A 135 -8.40 -10.05 3.79
C GLY A 135 -9.43 -9.11 4.34
N MET A 136 -9.74 -8.08 3.56
CA MET A 136 -10.82 -7.17 3.90
C MET A 136 -12.20 -7.81 3.80
N LYS A 137 -12.30 -8.96 3.13
CA LYS A 137 -13.56 -9.64 2.78
C LYS A 137 -14.49 -8.67 2.04
N ASN A 138 -13.92 -7.84 1.17
CA ASN A 138 -14.66 -6.91 0.33
C ASN A 138 -14.68 -7.41 -1.13
N ASP A 139 -15.50 -6.77 -1.96
CA ASP A 139 -15.71 -7.10 -3.37
C ASP A 139 -15.19 -5.99 -4.31
N ALA A 140 -14.32 -5.12 -3.78
CA ALA A 140 -13.77 -3.99 -4.51
C ALA A 140 -13.01 -4.46 -5.76
N LYS A 141 -13.18 -3.74 -6.87
CA LYS A 141 -12.47 -4.01 -8.11
C LYS A 141 -11.16 -3.21 -8.20
N ILE A 142 -10.10 -3.88 -8.65
CA ILE A 142 -8.76 -3.33 -8.85
C ILE A 142 -8.73 -2.56 -10.18
N ARG A 143 -8.38 -1.27 -10.10
CA ARG A 143 -8.18 -0.39 -11.27
C ARG A 143 -6.70 -0.29 -11.58
N ILE A 144 -6.32 -0.76 -12.77
CA ILE A 144 -4.90 -0.76 -13.18
C ILE A 144 -4.52 0.61 -13.70
N GLU A 145 -3.47 1.20 -13.11
CA GLU A 145 -2.96 2.53 -13.46
C GLU A 145 -1.47 2.44 -13.84
N PRO A 146 -1.12 2.50 -15.14
CA PRO A 146 0.27 2.55 -15.59
C PRO A 146 1.07 3.69 -14.93
N SER A 147 0.41 4.84 -14.69
CA SER A 147 0.96 5.98 -13.95
C SER A 147 1.26 5.71 -12.47
N ALA A 148 0.95 4.53 -11.94
CA ALA A 148 1.36 4.09 -10.60
C ALA A 148 2.61 3.19 -10.59
N PHE A 149 3.21 2.89 -11.75
CA PHE A 149 4.50 2.21 -11.79
C PHE A 149 5.61 3.04 -11.12
N GLU A 150 6.67 2.39 -10.66
CA GLU A 150 7.83 3.05 -10.05
C GLU A 150 8.65 3.86 -11.06
N TRP A 151 9.72 4.50 -10.61
CA TRP A 151 10.50 5.42 -11.43
C TRP A 151 11.14 4.70 -12.64
N PHE A 152 10.84 5.16 -13.86
CA PHE A 152 11.35 4.56 -15.10
C PHE A 152 12.87 4.67 -15.25
N GLY A 153 13.53 5.57 -14.51
CA GLY A 153 14.99 5.68 -14.49
C GLY A 153 15.72 4.39 -14.07
N TRP A 154 15.03 3.45 -13.41
CA TRP A 154 15.54 2.13 -13.06
C TRP A 154 15.43 1.09 -14.20
N TYR A 155 14.75 1.41 -15.30
CA TYR A 155 14.35 0.47 -16.36
C TYR A 155 14.94 0.77 -17.74
N LYS A 156 16.01 1.58 -17.81
CA LYS A 156 16.67 2.02 -19.06
C LYS A 156 16.98 0.90 -20.06
N ASN A 157 17.20 -0.33 -19.60
CA ASN A 157 17.55 -1.45 -20.46
C ASN A 157 16.34 -2.13 -21.13
N ALA A 158 15.20 -2.17 -20.44
CA ALA A 158 13.89 -2.51 -21.03
C ALA A 158 12.81 -2.56 -19.94
N MET A 159 11.60 -2.19 -20.33
CA MET A 159 10.39 -2.24 -19.51
C MET A 159 9.92 -3.68 -19.23
N PRO A 160 9.19 -3.92 -18.13
CA PRO A 160 8.48 -5.18 -17.93
C PRO A 160 7.34 -5.36 -18.93
N VAL A 161 7.04 -6.61 -19.26
CA VAL A 161 5.82 -6.97 -20.00
C VAL A 161 4.71 -7.19 -18.98
N TRP A 162 3.83 -6.20 -18.82
CA TRP A 162 2.69 -6.31 -17.92
C TRP A 162 1.53 -7.06 -18.57
N MET A 163 0.76 -7.78 -17.74
CA MET A 163 -0.52 -8.34 -18.18
C MET A 163 -1.52 -7.20 -18.43
N THR A 164 -2.33 -7.34 -19.46
CA THR A 164 -3.47 -6.46 -19.69
C THR A 164 -4.53 -6.64 -18.59
N PRO A 165 -5.41 -5.64 -18.37
CA PRO A 165 -6.54 -5.79 -17.44
C PRO A 165 -7.40 -7.03 -17.74
N GLN A 166 -7.64 -7.34 -19.02
CA GLN A 166 -8.40 -8.54 -19.42
C GLN A 166 -7.65 -9.82 -19.05
N GLN A 167 -6.36 -9.93 -19.37
CA GLN A 167 -5.56 -11.10 -18.99
C GLN A 167 -5.50 -11.32 -17.46
N LEU A 168 -5.48 -10.23 -16.67
CA LEU A 168 -5.54 -10.32 -15.21
C LEU A 168 -6.90 -10.84 -14.72
N GLU A 169 -8.00 -10.38 -15.32
CA GLU A 169 -9.34 -10.86 -14.99
C GLU A 169 -9.55 -12.33 -15.40
N ASP A 170 -9.07 -12.73 -16.59
CA ASP A 170 -9.12 -14.10 -17.10
C ASP A 170 -8.43 -15.11 -16.16
N VAL A 171 -7.39 -14.68 -15.43
CA VAL A 171 -6.68 -15.52 -14.44
C VAL A 171 -7.21 -15.35 -13.00
N GLY A 172 -8.34 -14.68 -12.83
CA GLY A 172 -9.10 -14.64 -11.58
C GLY A 172 -8.84 -13.46 -10.66
N PHE A 173 -8.08 -12.44 -11.08
CA PHE A 173 -7.99 -11.20 -10.30
C PHE A 173 -9.28 -10.38 -10.44
N SER A 174 -9.71 -9.74 -9.36
CA SER A 174 -10.89 -8.87 -9.33
C SER A 174 -10.62 -7.52 -9.99
N VAL A 175 -10.24 -7.50 -11.27
CA VAL A 175 -9.91 -6.29 -12.02
C VAL A 175 -11.15 -5.64 -12.63
N ASP A 176 -11.21 -4.31 -12.61
CA ASP A 176 -12.20 -3.53 -13.38
C ASP A 176 -11.72 -3.35 -14.82
N VAL A 177 -12.08 -4.28 -15.70
CA VAL A 177 -11.67 -4.25 -17.13
C VAL A 177 -12.24 -3.05 -17.90
N ARG A 178 -13.25 -2.37 -17.35
CA ARG A 178 -13.86 -1.17 -17.95
C ARG A 178 -13.18 0.12 -17.51
N HIS A 179 -12.31 0.05 -16.49
CA HIS A 179 -11.54 1.19 -16.03
C HIS A 179 -10.64 1.72 -17.15
N LYS A 180 -10.70 3.03 -17.39
CA LYS A 180 -9.80 3.71 -18.31
C LYS A 180 -8.69 4.37 -17.49
N PRO A 181 -7.42 3.97 -17.64
CA PRO A 181 -6.33 4.58 -16.88
C PRO A 181 -6.16 6.05 -17.25
N LEU A 182 -5.61 6.85 -16.33
CA LEU A 182 -5.34 8.28 -16.58
C LEU A 182 -4.36 8.47 -17.74
N VAL A 183 -3.36 7.58 -17.83
CA VAL A 183 -2.38 7.52 -18.91
C VAL A 183 -2.23 6.04 -19.29
N THR A 184 -2.36 5.72 -20.57
CA THR A 184 -2.18 4.36 -21.06
C THR A 184 -0.70 3.98 -21.11
N THR A 185 -0.39 2.68 -21.19
CA THR A 185 1.00 2.20 -21.27
C THR A 185 1.78 2.79 -22.45
N GLY A 186 1.13 2.99 -23.60
CA GLY A 186 1.76 3.56 -24.81
C GLY A 186 2.03 5.06 -24.73
N GLU A 187 1.42 5.76 -23.77
CA GLU A 187 1.54 7.21 -23.57
C GLU A 187 2.51 7.57 -22.43
N LEU A 188 3.14 6.58 -21.81
CA LEU A 188 4.10 6.79 -20.73
C LEU A 188 5.36 7.49 -21.25
N TYR A 189 5.73 8.59 -20.60
CA TYR A 189 7.01 9.26 -20.83
C TYR A 189 8.13 8.52 -20.09
N LEU A 190 8.84 7.63 -20.79
CA LEU A 190 9.84 6.73 -20.18
C LEU A 190 11.15 7.43 -19.78
N ASP A 191 11.49 8.55 -20.41
CA ASP A 191 12.69 9.35 -20.10
C ASP A 191 12.45 10.33 -18.93
N GLU A 192 11.74 9.87 -17.90
CA GLU A 192 11.30 10.70 -16.78
C GLU A 192 12.43 11.03 -15.80
N THR A 193 12.55 12.32 -15.46
CA THR A 193 13.35 12.72 -14.28
C THR A 193 12.63 12.32 -12.99
N VAL A 194 13.33 12.38 -11.85
CA VAL A 194 12.67 12.22 -10.54
C VAL A 194 11.53 13.23 -10.36
N ALA A 195 11.70 14.48 -10.79
CA ALA A 195 10.63 15.48 -10.71
C ALA A 195 9.40 15.08 -11.54
N ASN A 196 9.61 14.55 -12.75
CA ASN A 196 8.53 14.05 -13.61
C ASN A 196 7.79 12.86 -12.95
N TYR A 197 8.53 11.99 -12.26
CA TYR A 197 7.94 10.87 -11.51
C TYR A 197 7.02 11.35 -10.37
N TYR A 198 7.46 12.33 -9.56
CA TYR A 198 6.60 12.97 -8.56
C TYR A 198 5.38 13.63 -9.21
N GLU A 199 5.57 14.28 -10.36
CA GLU A 199 4.50 14.96 -11.07
C GLU A 199 3.42 13.99 -11.55
N ARG A 200 3.78 12.87 -12.20
CA ARG A 200 2.76 11.91 -12.68
C ARG A 200 2.04 11.22 -11.52
N CYS A 201 2.75 10.90 -10.43
CA CYS A 201 2.12 10.29 -9.25
C CYS A 201 1.13 11.25 -8.61
N HIS A 202 1.49 12.54 -8.52
CA HIS A 202 0.59 13.57 -8.00
C HIS A 202 -0.64 13.78 -8.90
N LYS A 203 -0.45 13.87 -10.23
CA LYS A 203 -1.57 13.99 -11.18
C LYS A 203 -2.54 12.83 -11.02
N LEU A 204 -2.04 11.61 -10.87
CA LEU A 204 -2.85 10.43 -10.63
C LEU A 204 -3.55 10.48 -9.26
N ALA A 205 -2.83 10.80 -8.19
CA ALA A 205 -3.40 10.93 -6.85
C ALA A 205 -4.56 11.93 -6.83
N HIS A 206 -4.32 13.13 -7.38
CA HIS A 206 -5.32 14.19 -7.48
C HIS A 206 -6.53 13.74 -8.31
N HIS A 207 -6.30 13.16 -9.49
CA HIS A 207 -7.38 12.63 -10.33
C HIS A 207 -8.25 11.60 -9.60
N ILE A 208 -7.62 10.64 -8.92
CA ILE A 208 -8.32 9.60 -8.16
C ILE A 208 -9.13 10.21 -7.00
N THR A 209 -8.54 11.14 -6.23
CA THR A 209 -9.22 11.77 -5.10
C THR A 209 -10.39 12.65 -5.55
N THR A 210 -10.29 13.33 -6.69
CA THR A 210 -11.40 14.11 -7.25
C THR A 210 -12.50 13.21 -7.82
N THR A 211 -12.15 12.13 -8.52
CA THR A 211 -13.11 11.21 -9.19
C THR A 211 -14.12 10.57 -8.23
N HIS A 212 -13.74 10.44 -6.96
CA HIS A 212 -14.56 9.81 -5.93
C HIS A 212 -14.99 10.76 -4.81
N GLU A 213 -14.91 12.07 -5.03
CA GLU A 213 -15.25 13.08 -4.02
C GLU A 213 -16.67 12.91 -3.48
N ASP A 214 -17.64 12.79 -4.38
CA ASP A 214 -19.07 12.69 -4.01
C ASP A 214 -19.52 11.27 -3.65
N LYS A 215 -18.65 10.26 -3.82
CA LYS A 215 -19.04 8.84 -3.69
C LYS A 215 -18.82 8.27 -2.28
N GLY A 216 -18.09 9.00 -1.44
CA GLY A 216 -17.63 8.54 -0.13
C GLY A 216 -16.75 7.30 -0.19
N GLY A 217 -16.33 6.80 0.97
CA GLY A 217 -15.46 5.62 1.08
C GLY A 217 -13.97 5.94 0.89
N ASP A 218 -13.15 5.06 1.45
CA ASP A 218 -11.71 5.18 1.47
C ASP A 218 -11.10 4.62 0.16
N ILE A 219 -9.92 5.15 -0.20
CA ILE A 219 -9.21 4.81 -1.43
C ILE A 219 -7.90 4.11 -1.06
N LEU A 220 -7.57 3.02 -1.75
CA LEU A 220 -6.28 2.34 -1.62
C LEU A 220 -5.51 2.38 -2.94
N ILE A 221 -4.25 2.83 -2.89
CA ILE A 221 -3.29 2.73 -3.98
C ILE A 221 -2.22 1.70 -3.58
N VAL A 222 -2.10 0.61 -4.33
CA VAL A 222 -1.07 -0.42 -4.13
C VAL A 222 0.00 -0.31 -5.21
N ALA A 223 1.21 0.07 -4.81
CA ALA A 223 2.30 0.35 -5.72
C ALA A 223 3.66 -0.01 -5.10
N HIS A 224 4.62 0.91 -5.10
CA HIS A 224 6.03 0.64 -4.81
C HIS A 224 6.52 1.41 -3.59
N ALA A 225 7.76 1.16 -3.16
CA ALA A 225 8.35 1.81 -1.98
C ALA A 225 8.27 3.35 -2.06
N GLY A 226 8.71 3.93 -3.18
CA GLY A 226 8.66 5.39 -3.37
C GLY A 226 7.24 5.96 -3.48
N SER A 227 6.23 5.13 -3.76
CA SER A 227 4.86 5.59 -3.99
C SER A 227 4.24 6.22 -2.74
N LEU A 228 4.63 5.76 -1.55
CA LEU A 228 4.14 6.35 -0.29
C LEU A 228 4.45 7.85 -0.19
N ASP A 229 5.59 8.29 -0.75
CA ASP A 229 5.94 9.70 -0.80
C ASP A 229 5.43 10.38 -2.08
N THR A 230 5.64 9.79 -3.25
CA THR A 230 5.33 10.47 -4.52
C THR A 230 3.84 10.75 -4.71
N PHE A 231 2.96 9.90 -4.18
CA PHE A 231 1.51 10.12 -4.23
C PHE A 231 1.01 11.13 -3.18
N THR A 232 1.68 11.23 -2.03
CA THR A 232 1.14 11.99 -0.89
C THR A 232 1.79 13.37 -0.73
N ARG A 233 3.04 13.55 -1.15
CA ARG A 233 3.82 14.76 -0.83
C ARG A 233 3.22 16.04 -1.41
N LYS A 234 3.03 16.08 -2.74
CA LYS A 234 2.41 17.22 -3.42
C LYS A 234 0.93 17.38 -3.09
N LEU A 235 0.22 16.28 -2.83
CA LEU A 235 -1.18 16.30 -2.40
C LEU A 235 -1.35 17.07 -1.07
N ARG A 236 -0.33 17.04 -0.21
CA ARG A 236 -0.24 17.80 1.05
C ARG A 236 0.39 19.19 0.89
N GLY A 237 0.53 19.69 -0.33
CA GLY A 237 1.13 20.99 -0.62
C GLY A 237 2.64 21.07 -0.41
N LYS A 238 3.36 19.93 -0.30
CA LYS A 238 4.82 19.91 -0.15
C LYS A 238 5.53 19.78 -1.51
N PRO A 239 6.71 20.39 -1.70
CA PRO A 239 7.47 20.23 -2.93
C PRO A 239 8.00 18.79 -3.09
N PRO A 240 8.24 18.33 -4.34
CA PRO A 240 8.87 17.04 -4.57
C PRO A 240 10.26 16.99 -3.92
N ARG A 241 10.69 15.80 -3.48
CA ARG A 241 12.07 15.59 -3.03
C ARG A 241 13.02 15.58 -4.23
N SER A 242 14.27 15.95 -3.99
CA SER A 242 15.36 15.71 -4.92
C SER A 242 15.59 14.21 -5.15
N SER A 243 16.37 13.87 -6.18
CA SER A 243 16.76 12.49 -6.44
C SER A 243 17.47 11.86 -5.23
N GLN A 244 18.41 12.59 -4.62
CA GLN A 244 19.18 12.10 -3.48
C GLN A 244 18.27 11.80 -2.27
N GLU A 245 17.41 12.75 -1.90
CA GLU A 245 16.48 12.59 -0.78
C GLU A 245 15.48 11.46 -1.02
N MET A 246 14.97 11.30 -2.26
CA MET A 246 14.11 10.17 -2.58
C MET A 246 14.83 8.84 -2.34
N HIS A 247 16.07 8.69 -2.84
CA HIS A 247 16.82 7.45 -2.66
C HIS A 247 17.16 7.17 -1.18
N GLN A 248 17.41 8.21 -0.38
CA GLN A 248 17.70 8.07 1.05
C GLN A 248 16.53 7.44 1.84
N ILE A 249 15.30 7.82 1.52
CA ILE A 249 14.13 7.30 2.24
C ILE A 249 13.65 5.93 1.76
N LEU A 250 14.08 5.47 0.57
CA LEU A 250 13.58 4.21 -0.01
C LEU A 250 13.84 2.99 0.88
N ALA A 251 14.96 2.99 1.60
CA ALA A 251 15.34 1.92 2.52
C ALA A 251 14.41 1.82 3.74
N CYS A 252 13.68 2.89 4.08
CA CYS A 252 12.77 2.91 5.22
C CYS A 252 11.45 2.18 4.93
N PHE A 253 11.05 2.03 3.66
CA PHE A 253 9.76 1.44 3.32
C PHE A 253 9.86 -0.08 3.28
N THR A 254 9.28 -0.79 4.25
CA THR A 254 9.22 -2.26 4.27
C THR A 254 8.09 -2.79 3.37
N TYR A 255 8.07 -4.10 3.09
CA TYR A 255 6.96 -4.72 2.34
C TYR A 255 5.62 -4.52 3.06
N CYS A 256 4.55 -4.29 2.30
CA CYS A 256 3.21 -4.03 2.83
C CYS A 256 3.11 -2.83 3.81
N CYS A 257 4.12 -1.97 3.88
CA CYS A 257 4.01 -0.74 4.65
C CYS A 257 2.96 0.20 4.02
N ILE A 258 2.26 0.94 4.88
CA ILE A 258 1.13 1.79 4.50
C ILE A 258 1.30 3.18 5.10
N CYS A 259 0.98 4.21 4.31
CA CYS A 259 0.72 5.55 4.83
C CYS A 259 -0.74 5.93 4.58
N CYS A 260 -1.26 6.85 5.40
CA CYS A 260 -2.62 7.36 5.28
C CYS A 260 -2.58 8.89 5.24
N VAL A 261 -3.30 9.47 4.28
CA VAL A 261 -3.63 10.90 4.28
C VAL A 261 -5.14 11.07 4.37
N ALA A 262 -5.58 12.05 5.14
CA ALA A 262 -6.99 12.36 5.34
C ALA A 262 -7.30 13.77 4.84
N GLU A 263 -8.45 13.94 4.19
CA GLU A 263 -8.95 15.22 3.69
C GLU A 263 -9.71 15.97 4.79
N ASN A 264 -9.34 17.21 5.05
CA ASN A 264 -10.15 18.10 5.86
C ASN A 264 -11.37 18.57 5.04
N SER A 265 -12.58 18.22 5.49
CA SER A 265 -13.83 18.52 4.77
C SER A 265 -14.07 20.01 4.52
N ALA A 266 -13.57 20.88 5.41
CA ALA A 266 -13.75 22.33 5.32
C ALA A 266 -12.71 23.01 4.41
N THR A 267 -11.44 22.61 4.49
CA THR A 267 -10.35 23.24 3.75
C THR A 267 -9.95 22.51 2.47
N LYS A 268 -10.43 21.28 2.27
CA LYS A 268 -10.02 20.35 1.21
C LYS A 268 -8.52 20.05 1.18
N GLN A 269 -7.83 20.33 2.29
CA GLN A 269 -6.41 20.03 2.44
C GLN A 269 -6.21 18.59 2.93
N TRP A 270 -5.24 17.91 2.32
CA TRP A 270 -4.82 16.59 2.72
C TRP A 270 -3.67 16.68 3.72
N THR A 271 -3.77 15.90 4.80
CA THR A 271 -2.71 15.81 5.82
C THR A 271 -2.36 14.36 6.11
N LEU A 272 -1.10 14.08 6.46
CA LEU A 272 -0.72 12.75 6.93
C LEU A 272 -1.35 12.50 8.29
N VAL A 273 -1.94 11.32 8.45
CA VAL A 273 -2.49 10.84 9.73
C VAL A 273 -1.90 9.48 10.05
N ALA A 274 -1.96 9.10 11.33
CA ALA A 274 -1.56 7.76 11.74
C ALA A 274 -2.42 6.71 11.00
N PRO A 275 -1.83 5.69 10.36
CA PRO A 275 -2.60 4.58 9.84
C PRO A 275 -3.44 3.93 10.97
N PRO A 276 -4.68 3.47 10.67
CA PRO A 276 -5.58 2.91 11.66
C PRO A 276 -5.22 1.48 12.08
N ILE A 277 -4.06 0.98 11.63
CA ILE A 277 -3.54 -0.36 11.92
C ILE A 277 -2.07 -0.25 12.34
N PRO A 278 -1.57 -1.19 13.17
CA PRO A 278 -0.14 -1.26 13.45
C PRO A 278 0.65 -1.60 12.18
N PRO A 279 1.93 -1.18 12.09
CA PRO A 279 2.77 -1.52 10.96
C PRO A 279 3.12 -3.02 10.97
N LEU A 280 3.25 -3.60 9.78
CA LEU A 280 3.87 -4.90 9.58
C LEU A 280 5.38 -4.67 9.44
N HIS A 281 6.15 -5.12 10.44
CA HIS A 281 7.56 -4.73 10.68
C HIS A 281 7.72 -3.29 11.22
N GLU A 282 8.93 -2.92 11.66
CA GLU A 282 9.26 -1.63 12.29
C GLU A 282 9.25 -0.44 11.29
N PHE A 283 8.14 -0.20 10.59
CA PHE A 283 7.97 0.96 9.73
C PHE A 283 7.43 2.17 10.50
N ASP A 284 8.17 3.29 10.50
CA ASP A 284 7.69 4.59 10.97
C ASP A 284 7.23 5.46 9.79
N TRP A 285 5.92 5.60 9.63
CA TRP A 285 5.30 6.42 8.58
C TRP A 285 5.68 7.91 8.67
N LYS A 286 6.21 8.37 9.82
CA LYS A 286 6.68 9.74 10.02
C LYS A 286 7.92 10.09 9.19
N VAL A 287 8.60 9.12 8.57
CA VAL A 287 9.65 9.40 7.57
C VAL A 287 9.13 10.25 6.38
N LEU A 288 7.80 10.31 6.20
CA LEU A 288 7.13 11.10 5.18
C LEU A 288 6.82 12.55 5.64
N LEU A 289 7.16 12.93 6.87
CA LEU A 289 7.01 14.31 7.35
C LEU A 289 7.99 15.26 6.66
#